data_AF-A0A1H7HK91-F1
#
_entry.id   AF-A0A1H7HK91-F1
#
_cell.length_a   1.000
_cell.length_b   1.000
_cell.length_c   1.000
_cell.angle_alpha   90.00
_cell.angle_beta   90.00
_cell.angle_gamma   90.00
#
_symmetry.space_group_name_H-M   'P 1'
#
loop_
_entity.id
_entity.type
_entity.pdbx_description
1 polymer ?
#
loop_
_entity_poly.entity_id
_entity_poly.type
_entity_poly.pdbx_seq_one_letter_code
_entity_poly.pdbx_strand_id
1 'polypeptide(L)'
;MRLIKSFIIISLFTFSFWSCKIGDESKIDNTENRVINDILVSKESLILKANEGRWYYKEKPFSGYAVRYNSNKILEEKVGYYEGKKEGLAQKWFPDGLLQKESFYIANHLDGVVKIWWPNGNIASEGNYINGVRNGIQKKWYTTGQLAKQTNLVDGKENGMQQAWLENGKLYVNYEAKNGRVFGLKRANLCYALENEIIQYKKL
;
A
#
# COMPACT_ATOMS: atom_id res chain seq x y z
N MET A 1 -44.42 -68.04 -38.52
CA MET A 1 -43.47 -68.37 -39.61
C MET A 1 -42.83 -67.05 -40.06
N ARG A 2 -41.51 -66.89 -39.85
CA ARG A 2 -40.54 -66.03 -40.59
C ARG A 2 -41.01 -64.62 -41.04
N LEU A 3 -40.32 -63.50 -40.82
CA LEU A 3 -38.89 -63.22 -40.81
C LEU A 3 -38.67 -61.74 -40.38
N ILE A 4 -37.49 -61.52 -39.80
CA ILE A 4 -36.85 -60.25 -39.44
C ILE A 4 -36.68 -59.31 -40.66
N LYS A 5 -36.84 -58.00 -40.42
CA LYS A 5 -36.05 -56.96 -41.10
C LYS A 5 -35.65 -55.87 -40.09
N SER A 6 -34.41 -55.94 -39.62
CA SER A 6 -33.75 -54.87 -38.88
C SER A 6 -33.54 -53.67 -39.80
N PHE A 7 -34.05 -52.51 -39.39
CA PHE A 7 -33.69 -51.22 -39.99
C PHE A 7 -32.50 -50.64 -39.26
N ILE A 8 -31.42 -50.41 -40.02
CA ILE A 8 -30.23 -49.66 -39.62
C ILE A 8 -30.61 -48.19 -39.57
N ILE A 9 -30.59 -47.58 -38.38
CA ILE A 9 -30.71 -46.13 -38.21
C ILE A 9 -29.29 -45.61 -37.92
N ILE A 10 -28.68 -44.98 -38.94
CA ILE A 10 -27.43 -44.23 -38.82
C ILE A 10 -27.78 -42.91 -38.14
N SER A 11 -27.53 -42.83 -36.83
CA SER A 11 -27.59 -41.59 -36.07
C SER A 11 -26.23 -40.88 -36.20
N LEU A 12 -26.17 -39.85 -37.04
CA LEU A 12 -25.06 -38.90 -37.10
C LEU A 12 -25.04 -38.09 -35.81
N PHE A 13 -24.25 -38.54 -34.84
CA PHE A 13 -23.90 -37.77 -33.64
C PHE A 13 -22.96 -36.63 -34.05
N THR A 14 -23.50 -35.44 -34.31
CA THR A 14 -22.69 -34.23 -34.45
C THR A 14 -22.16 -33.84 -33.07
N PHE A 15 -20.96 -34.32 -32.74
CA PHE A 15 -20.17 -33.83 -31.61
C PHE A 15 -19.84 -32.36 -31.86
N SER A 16 -20.64 -31.47 -31.31
CA SER A 16 -20.28 -30.07 -31.14
C SER A 16 -19.12 -30.01 -30.16
N PHE A 17 -17.89 -29.89 -30.69
CA PHE A 17 -16.70 -29.56 -29.92
C PHE A 17 -16.93 -28.20 -29.26
N TRP A 18 -17.36 -28.21 -28.00
CA TRP A 18 -17.23 -27.07 -27.12
C TRP A 18 -15.74 -26.84 -26.89
N SER A 19 -15.17 -25.99 -27.74
CA SER A 19 -13.84 -25.42 -27.56
C SER A 19 -13.88 -24.57 -26.29
N CYS A 20 -13.49 -25.18 -25.17
CA CYS A 20 -13.23 -24.49 -23.92
C CYS A 20 -12.00 -23.59 -24.13
N LYS A 21 -12.23 -22.31 -24.45
CA LYS A 21 -11.18 -21.30 -24.27
C LYS A 21 -11.06 -21.07 -22.77
N ILE A 22 -10.14 -21.80 -22.15
CA ILE A 22 -9.51 -21.35 -20.91
C ILE A 22 -8.81 -20.05 -21.29
N GLY A 23 -9.47 -18.94 -20.96
CA GLY A 23 -8.81 -17.65 -20.95
C GLY A 23 -7.76 -17.71 -19.86
N ASP A 24 -6.52 -17.97 -20.24
CA ASP A 24 -5.39 -17.50 -19.46
C ASP A 24 -5.54 -15.98 -19.39
N GLU A 25 -6.14 -15.50 -18.30
CA GLU A 25 -5.84 -14.16 -17.79
C GLU A 25 -4.39 -14.19 -17.30
N SER A 26 -3.46 -14.23 -18.26
CA SER A 26 -2.14 -13.69 -18.04
C SER A 26 -2.37 -12.22 -17.70
N LYS A 27 -2.23 -11.89 -16.42
CA LYS A 27 -1.90 -10.52 -16.02
C LYS A 27 -0.62 -10.20 -16.75
N ILE A 28 -0.75 -9.56 -17.90
CA ILE A 28 0.34 -8.85 -18.55
C ILE A 28 0.69 -7.72 -17.58
N ASP A 29 1.55 -8.03 -16.62
CA ASP A 29 2.28 -7.05 -15.84
C ASP A 29 3.26 -6.39 -16.81
N ASN A 30 2.74 -5.44 -17.60
CA ASN A 30 3.57 -4.45 -18.28
C ASN A 30 4.07 -3.46 -17.22
N THR A 31 4.86 -3.95 -16.27
CA THR A 31 5.91 -3.15 -15.65
C THR A 31 7.00 -3.00 -16.71
N GLU A 32 6.72 -2.21 -17.75
CA GLU A 32 7.80 -1.51 -18.41
C GLU A 32 8.54 -0.76 -17.30
N ASN A 33 9.77 -1.20 -17.01
CA ASN A 33 10.61 -0.56 -16.01
C ASN A 33 10.77 0.90 -16.40
N ARG A 34 9.96 1.78 -15.81
CA ARG A 34 10.04 3.23 -16.03
C ARG A 34 11.33 3.71 -15.39
N VAL A 35 12.40 3.73 -16.17
CA VAL A 35 13.71 4.20 -15.73
C VAL A 35 13.65 5.71 -15.62
N ILE A 36 13.94 6.23 -14.42
CA ILE A 36 14.10 7.66 -14.17
C ILE A 36 15.57 7.98 -14.42
N ASN A 37 15.84 8.84 -15.39
CA ASN A 37 17.19 9.34 -15.63
C ASN A 37 17.68 10.14 -14.42
N ASP A 38 18.98 10.08 -14.09
CA ASP A 38 19.62 10.78 -12.96
C ASP A 38 19.76 12.31 -13.18
N ILE A 39 18.81 12.93 -13.86
CA ILE A 39 18.72 14.38 -14.02
C ILE A 39 18.19 14.98 -12.72
N LEU A 40 18.93 15.91 -12.13
CA LEU A 40 18.57 16.60 -10.89
C LEU A 40 18.20 18.05 -11.18
N VAL A 41 17.02 18.49 -10.75
CA VAL A 41 16.57 19.89 -10.83
C VAL A 41 16.03 20.36 -9.49
N SER A 42 16.11 21.66 -9.21
CA SER A 42 15.45 22.24 -8.04
C SER A 42 13.93 22.06 -8.17
N LYS A 43 13.28 21.64 -7.09
CA LYS A 43 11.83 21.45 -7.05
C LYS A 43 11.06 22.74 -7.36
N GLU A 44 11.62 23.88 -6.99
CA GLU A 44 11.08 25.21 -7.25
C GLU A 44 11.09 25.58 -8.75
N SER A 45 11.93 24.91 -9.55
CA SER A 45 11.97 25.08 -11.01
C SER A 45 10.90 24.30 -11.76
N LEU A 46 10.15 23.43 -11.08
CA LEU A 46 9.07 22.66 -11.68
C LEU A 46 7.73 23.38 -11.57
N ILE A 47 6.93 23.27 -12.63
CA ILE A 47 5.59 23.85 -12.70
C ILE A 47 4.56 22.73 -12.75
N LEU A 48 3.64 22.67 -11.79
CA LEU A 48 2.51 21.74 -11.84
C LEU A 48 1.40 22.31 -12.72
N LYS A 49 1.09 21.63 -13.82
CA LYS A 49 -0.15 21.86 -14.58
C LYS A 49 -1.25 21.00 -13.98
N ALA A 50 -2.03 21.59 -13.08
CA ALA A 50 -3.01 20.86 -12.27
C ALA A 50 -4.11 20.16 -13.11
N ASN A 51 -4.51 20.78 -14.23
CA ASN A 51 -5.46 20.22 -15.19
C ASN A 51 -4.97 18.92 -15.85
N GLU A 52 -3.67 18.67 -15.86
CA GLU A 52 -3.06 17.46 -16.43
C GLU A 52 -2.51 16.51 -15.36
N GLY A 53 -2.39 16.98 -14.12
CA GLY A 53 -1.72 16.24 -13.04
C GLY A 53 -0.24 15.95 -13.34
N ARG A 54 0.42 16.83 -14.10
CA ARG A 54 1.81 16.67 -14.54
C ARG A 54 2.68 17.85 -14.16
N TRP A 55 3.92 17.53 -13.78
CA TRP A 55 4.99 18.47 -13.52
C TRP A 55 5.81 18.71 -14.78
N TYR A 56 6.16 19.97 -14.99
CA TYR A 56 6.84 20.45 -16.17
C TYR A 56 8.16 21.12 -15.80
N TYR A 57 9.17 20.92 -16.65
CA TYR A 57 10.44 21.64 -16.62
C TYR A 57 10.73 22.16 -18.03
N LYS A 58 10.97 23.47 -18.18
CA LYS A 58 11.16 24.12 -19.49
C LYS A 58 10.08 23.72 -20.52
N GLU A 59 8.83 23.83 -20.10
CA GLU A 59 7.62 23.56 -20.91
C GLU A 59 7.42 22.11 -21.37
N LYS A 60 8.27 21.16 -20.95
CA LYS A 60 8.10 19.73 -21.21
C LYS A 60 7.75 18.95 -19.94
N PRO A 61 6.96 17.85 -20.03
CA PRO A 61 6.75 16.96 -18.90
C PRO A 61 8.10 16.48 -18.34
N PHE A 62 8.26 16.57 -17.03
CA PHE A 62 9.56 16.33 -16.40
C PHE A 62 9.82 14.84 -16.14
N SER A 63 10.99 14.36 -16.56
CA SER A 63 11.51 13.02 -16.23
C SER A 63 12.88 13.18 -15.57
N GLY A 64 12.98 12.79 -14.29
CA GLY A 64 14.17 12.98 -13.47
C GLY A 64 13.84 13.14 -11.98
N TYR A 65 14.80 13.61 -11.18
CA TYR A 65 14.63 13.88 -9.76
C TYR A 65 14.51 15.38 -9.47
N ALA A 66 13.46 15.76 -8.76
CA ALA A 66 13.35 17.08 -8.16
C ALA A 66 13.92 17.06 -6.75
N VAL A 67 14.78 18.03 -6.41
CA VAL A 67 15.41 18.16 -5.10
C VAL A 67 15.13 19.51 -4.45
N ARG A 68 15.06 19.53 -3.12
CA ARG A 68 15.08 20.77 -2.33
C ARG A 68 16.14 20.68 -1.25
N TYR A 69 16.88 21.76 -1.06
CA TYR A 69 17.86 21.92 0.01
C TYR A 69 17.40 23.01 0.99
N ASN A 70 17.79 22.90 2.24
CA ASN A 70 17.58 23.95 3.24
C ASN A 70 18.59 25.10 3.11
N SER A 71 18.48 26.11 3.96
CA SER A 71 19.40 27.26 4.00
C SER A 71 20.86 26.86 4.22
N ASN A 72 21.10 25.73 4.88
CA ASN A 72 22.43 25.18 5.17
C ASN A 72 22.91 24.20 4.07
N LYS A 73 22.20 24.13 2.92
CA LYS A 73 22.49 23.24 1.79
C LYS A 73 22.38 21.74 2.11
N ILE A 74 21.66 21.37 3.16
CA ILE A 74 21.32 19.98 3.48
C ILE A 74 20.08 19.59 2.67
N LEU A 75 20.10 18.40 2.06
CA LEU A 75 19.00 17.88 1.26
C LEU A 75 17.78 17.61 2.14
N GLU A 76 16.62 18.18 1.82
CA GLU A 76 15.37 18.00 2.58
C GLU A 76 14.34 17.14 1.85
N GLU A 77 14.40 17.08 0.52
CA GLU A 77 13.44 16.34 -0.29
C GLU A 77 14.06 15.93 -1.63
N LYS A 78 13.77 14.69 -2.06
CA LYS A 78 14.13 14.14 -3.37
C LYS A 78 12.93 13.33 -3.86
N VAL A 79 12.42 13.67 -5.04
CA VAL A 79 11.23 13.03 -5.61
C VAL A 79 11.50 12.68 -7.08
N GLY A 80 11.33 11.41 -7.44
CA GLY A 80 11.40 10.96 -8.82
C GLY A 80 10.13 11.31 -9.63
N TYR A 81 10.33 11.61 -10.90
CA TYR A 81 9.28 11.86 -11.88
C TYR A 81 9.59 11.14 -13.19
N TYR A 82 8.53 10.67 -13.85
CA TYR A 82 8.54 10.14 -15.20
C TYR A 82 7.35 10.72 -15.96
N GLU A 83 7.61 11.39 -17.10
CA GLU A 83 6.61 12.07 -17.92
C GLU A 83 5.73 13.04 -17.10
N GLY A 84 6.34 13.74 -16.16
CA GLY A 84 5.70 14.69 -15.26
C GLY A 84 4.87 14.08 -14.13
N LYS A 85 4.78 12.75 -14.01
CA LYS A 85 4.12 12.08 -12.90
C LYS A 85 5.15 11.61 -11.88
N LYS A 86 4.82 11.65 -10.58
CA LYS A 86 5.69 11.06 -9.56
C LYS A 86 5.86 9.58 -9.83
N GLU A 87 7.10 9.13 -9.76
CA GLU A 87 7.48 7.77 -10.10
C GLU A 87 8.67 7.37 -9.22
N GLY A 88 8.73 6.12 -8.80
CA GLY A 88 9.82 5.57 -8.01
C GLY A 88 9.89 6.14 -6.59
N LEU A 89 11.11 6.14 -6.04
CA LEU A 89 11.39 6.51 -4.66
C LEU A 89 11.27 8.03 -4.45
N ALA A 90 10.58 8.39 -3.37
CA ALA A 90 10.47 9.75 -2.86
C ALA A 90 10.84 9.78 -1.38
N GLN A 91 11.80 10.63 -1.06
CA GLN A 91 12.40 10.74 0.27
C GLN A 91 12.34 12.18 0.78
N LYS A 92 12.22 12.29 2.10
CA LYS A 92 12.35 13.55 2.84
C LYS A 92 13.24 13.35 4.04
N TRP A 93 14.00 14.37 4.37
CA TRP A 93 14.93 14.40 5.50
C TRP A 93 14.58 15.53 6.46
N PHE A 94 14.93 15.34 7.72
CA PHE A 94 14.92 16.38 8.74
C PHE A 94 16.01 17.43 8.45
N PRO A 95 15.95 18.62 9.10
CA PRO A 95 16.95 19.67 8.89
C PRO A 95 18.39 19.27 9.23
N ASP A 96 18.56 18.24 10.06
CA ASP A 96 19.85 17.64 10.43
C ASP A 96 20.34 16.57 9.43
N GLY A 97 19.55 16.26 8.40
CA GLY A 97 19.88 15.27 7.37
C GLY A 97 19.44 13.84 7.68
N LEU A 98 18.78 13.58 8.82
CA LEU A 98 18.23 12.25 9.11
C LEU A 98 16.99 11.97 8.25
N LEU A 99 16.82 10.72 7.79
CA LEU A 99 15.67 10.33 6.98
C LEU A 99 14.36 10.49 7.79
N GLN A 100 13.44 11.30 7.29
CA GLN A 100 12.15 11.57 7.91
C GLN A 100 11.03 10.73 7.31
N LYS A 101 11.04 10.56 5.99
CA LYS A 101 10.00 9.85 5.25
C LYS A 101 10.54 9.21 3.99
N GLU A 102 10.03 8.03 3.71
CA GLU A 102 10.27 7.28 2.49
C GLU A 102 8.93 6.77 1.95
N SER A 103 8.77 6.87 0.65
CA SER A 103 7.57 6.46 -0.06
C SER A 103 7.91 6.10 -1.49
N PHE A 104 7.11 5.24 -2.11
CA PHE A 104 7.26 4.87 -3.50
C PHE A 104 6.00 5.24 -4.28
N TYR A 105 6.18 5.69 -5.51
CA TYR A 105 5.09 6.14 -6.39
C TYR A 105 5.12 5.40 -7.72
N ILE A 106 3.93 5.12 -8.25
CA ILE A 106 3.72 4.68 -9.63
C ILE A 106 2.72 5.65 -10.25
N ALA A 107 3.11 6.39 -11.28
CA ALA A 107 2.26 7.34 -12.00
C ALA A 107 1.39 8.25 -11.10
N ASN A 108 2.00 8.93 -10.11
CA ASN A 108 1.37 9.77 -9.06
C ASN A 108 0.68 9.03 -7.89
N HIS A 109 0.50 7.72 -7.96
CA HIS A 109 -0.12 6.94 -6.88
C HIS A 109 0.93 6.40 -5.92
N LEU A 110 0.69 6.50 -4.62
CA LEU A 110 1.51 5.78 -3.63
C LEU A 110 1.32 4.29 -3.83
N ASP A 111 2.40 3.55 -3.98
CA ASP A 111 2.36 2.10 -4.15
C ASP A 111 3.49 1.45 -3.35
N GLY A 112 3.16 0.44 -2.55
CA GLY A 112 4.08 -0.19 -1.61
C GLY A 112 4.12 0.48 -0.24
N VAL A 113 5.26 0.38 0.43
CA VAL A 113 5.41 0.76 1.84
C VAL A 113 5.81 2.22 1.98
N VAL A 114 5.07 2.96 2.80
CA VAL A 114 5.45 4.28 3.29
C VAL A 114 6.00 4.13 4.70
N LYS A 115 7.20 4.65 4.94
CA LYS A 115 7.84 4.70 6.26
C LYS A 115 8.04 6.15 6.67
N ILE A 116 7.82 6.43 7.95
CA ILE A 116 8.05 7.73 8.58
C ILE A 116 8.82 7.47 9.86
N TRP A 117 9.84 8.29 10.12
CA TRP A 117 10.68 8.20 11.31
C TRP A 117 10.49 9.42 12.21
N TRP A 118 10.69 9.20 13.50
CA TRP A 118 10.87 10.25 14.49
C TRP A 118 12.28 10.87 14.36
N PRO A 119 12.50 12.09 14.89
CA PRO A 119 13.83 12.72 14.88
C PRO A 119 14.91 11.89 15.60
N ASN A 120 14.52 11.02 16.54
CA ASN A 120 15.46 10.11 17.22
C ASN A 120 15.83 8.85 16.40
N GLY A 121 15.38 8.76 15.15
CA GLY A 121 15.67 7.63 14.25
C GLY A 121 14.75 6.41 14.42
N ASN A 122 13.87 6.39 15.42
CA ASN A 122 12.88 5.31 15.56
C ASN A 122 11.78 5.46 14.51
N ILE A 123 11.23 4.35 14.03
CA ILE A 123 10.07 4.37 13.11
C ILE A 123 8.87 4.97 13.86
N ALA A 124 8.23 5.98 13.27
CA ALA A 124 6.99 6.58 13.76
C ALA A 124 5.76 5.90 13.18
N SER A 125 5.80 5.56 11.89
CA SER A 125 4.72 4.82 11.24
C SER A 125 5.16 4.11 9.97
N GLU A 126 4.46 3.05 9.65
CA GLU A 126 4.64 2.24 8.45
C GLU A 126 3.25 1.90 7.92
N GLY A 127 3.07 2.03 6.61
CA GLY A 127 1.78 1.74 5.98
C GLY A 127 1.94 1.23 4.57
N ASN A 128 1.16 0.21 4.25
CA ASN A 128 1.10 -0.37 2.91
C ASN A 128 0.02 0.32 2.07
N TYR A 129 0.34 0.61 0.82
CA TYR A 129 -0.54 1.24 -0.16
C TYR A 129 -0.57 0.45 -1.45
N ILE A 130 -1.72 0.44 -2.12
CA ILE A 130 -1.89 -0.05 -3.49
C ILE A 130 -2.66 1.03 -4.24
N ASN A 131 -2.12 1.56 -5.34
CA ASN A 131 -2.75 2.59 -6.16
C ASN A 131 -3.24 3.83 -5.37
N GLY A 132 -2.50 4.22 -4.33
CA GLY A 132 -2.82 5.36 -3.47
C GLY A 132 -3.79 5.05 -2.33
N VAL A 133 -4.34 3.84 -2.27
CA VAL A 133 -5.27 3.40 -1.22
C VAL A 133 -4.52 2.58 -0.18
N ARG A 134 -4.75 2.84 1.10
CA ARG A 134 -4.16 2.04 2.18
C ARG A 134 -4.67 0.60 2.11
N ASN A 135 -3.77 -0.36 1.99
CA ASN A 135 -4.12 -1.76 1.86
C ASN A 135 -3.07 -2.63 2.57
N GLY A 136 -3.50 -3.53 3.44
CA GLY A 136 -2.63 -4.32 4.32
C GLY A 136 -2.38 -3.67 5.68
N ILE A 137 -1.36 -4.19 6.37
CA ILE A 137 -1.04 -3.78 7.75
C ILE A 137 -0.53 -2.34 7.78
N GLN A 138 -1.05 -1.56 8.72
CA GLN A 138 -0.56 -0.23 9.08
C GLN A 138 -0.14 -0.24 10.54
N LYS A 139 1.00 0.36 10.85
CA LYS A 139 1.57 0.42 12.18
C LYS A 139 1.95 1.84 12.55
N LYS A 140 1.83 2.15 13.85
CA LYS A 140 2.33 3.38 14.46
C LYS A 140 3.05 3.02 15.75
N TRP A 141 4.11 3.75 16.05
CA TRP A 141 4.92 3.55 17.25
C TRP A 141 5.09 4.86 18.01
N TYR A 142 5.26 4.74 19.32
CA TYR A 142 5.69 5.84 20.17
C TYR A 142 7.13 6.25 19.84
N THR A 143 7.56 7.43 20.31
CA THR A 143 8.95 7.89 20.16
C THR A 143 9.95 6.93 20.82
N THR A 144 9.52 6.20 21.86
CA THR A 144 10.27 5.12 22.53
C THR A 144 10.52 3.90 21.65
N GLY A 145 9.85 3.78 20.49
CA GLY A 145 9.92 2.61 19.61
C GLY A 145 8.92 1.51 19.96
N GLN A 146 8.11 1.67 21.01
CA GLN A 146 7.04 0.73 21.35
C GLN A 146 5.86 0.86 20.39
N LEU A 147 5.25 -0.28 20.01
CA LEU A 147 4.11 -0.30 19.09
C LEU A 147 2.88 0.33 19.77
N ALA A 148 2.38 1.41 19.17
CA ALA A 148 1.22 2.15 19.68
C ALA A 148 -0.08 1.66 19.05
N LYS A 149 -0.05 1.30 17.76
CA LYS A 149 -1.25 0.91 17.01
C LYS A 149 -0.89 0.00 15.84
N GLN A 150 -1.72 -1.01 15.61
CA GLN A 150 -1.72 -1.82 14.41
C GLN A 150 -3.16 -1.92 13.86
N THR A 151 -3.32 -1.69 12.57
CA THR A 151 -4.60 -1.83 11.87
C THR A 151 -4.46 -2.63 10.60
N ASN A 152 -5.38 -3.54 10.35
CA ASN A 152 -5.47 -4.28 9.09
C ASN A 152 -6.52 -3.63 8.19
N LEU A 153 -6.12 -3.24 6.98
CA LEU A 153 -7.00 -2.60 6.00
C LEU A 153 -7.10 -3.42 4.71
N VAL A 154 -8.26 -3.43 4.09
CA VAL A 154 -8.49 -3.87 2.71
C VAL A 154 -9.25 -2.76 1.99
N ASP A 155 -8.71 -2.25 0.89
CA ASP A 155 -9.27 -1.13 0.12
C ASP A 155 -9.63 0.09 0.99
N GLY A 156 -8.74 0.43 1.92
CA GLY A 156 -8.90 1.55 2.84
C GLY A 156 -9.89 1.33 3.99
N LYS A 157 -10.53 0.16 4.07
CA LYS A 157 -11.51 -0.20 5.12
C LYS A 157 -10.91 -1.21 6.09
N GLU A 158 -11.29 -1.12 7.36
CA GLU A 158 -10.85 -2.08 8.38
C GLU A 158 -11.35 -3.48 8.04
N ASN A 159 -10.41 -4.43 7.97
CA ASN A 159 -10.68 -5.85 7.76
C ASN A 159 -9.60 -6.68 8.46
N GLY A 160 -9.99 -7.53 9.41
CA GLY A 160 -9.11 -8.24 10.32
C GLY A 160 -8.91 -7.51 11.66
N MET A 161 -7.88 -7.92 12.40
CA MET A 161 -7.63 -7.45 13.76
C MET A 161 -7.13 -6.00 13.83
N GLN A 162 -7.65 -5.25 14.79
CA GLN A 162 -7.29 -3.87 15.10
C GLN A 162 -6.85 -3.81 16.56
N GLN A 163 -5.63 -3.33 16.80
CA GLN A 163 -5.04 -3.31 18.12
C GLN A 163 -4.37 -1.97 18.40
N ALA A 164 -4.41 -1.55 19.65
CA ALA A 164 -3.65 -0.39 20.10
C ALA A 164 -3.29 -0.52 21.58
N TRP A 165 -2.10 -0.02 21.92
CA TRP A 165 -1.48 -0.12 23.22
C TRP A 165 -1.17 1.27 23.74
N LEU A 166 -1.26 1.44 25.07
CA LEU A 166 -0.73 2.60 25.76
C LEU A 166 0.80 2.51 25.80
N GLU A 167 1.48 3.60 26.15
CA GLU A 167 2.94 3.64 26.18
C GLU A 167 3.57 2.73 27.24
N ASN A 168 2.81 2.33 28.25
CA ASN A 168 3.21 1.30 29.23
C ASN A 168 2.99 -0.14 28.73
N GLY A 169 2.64 -0.33 27.45
CA GLY A 169 2.39 -1.63 26.83
C GLY A 169 0.99 -2.20 27.08
N LYS A 170 0.13 -1.55 27.88
CA LYS A 170 -1.23 -2.05 28.14
C LYS A 170 -2.10 -1.93 26.88
N LEU A 171 -2.66 -3.06 26.45
CA LEU A 171 -3.64 -3.11 25.36
C LEU A 171 -4.89 -2.30 25.76
N TYR A 172 -5.27 -1.32 24.93
CA TYR A 172 -6.46 -0.48 25.16
C TYR A 172 -7.51 -0.59 24.05
N VAL A 173 -7.14 -1.10 22.86
CA VAL A 173 -8.06 -1.45 21.77
C VAL A 173 -7.72 -2.85 21.31
N ASN A 174 -8.74 -3.70 21.17
CA ASN A 174 -8.60 -5.05 20.62
C ASN A 174 -9.93 -5.53 20.03
N TYR A 175 -10.09 -5.40 18.72
CA TYR A 175 -11.29 -5.88 18.03
C TYR A 175 -10.96 -6.38 16.62
N GLU A 176 -11.82 -7.24 16.08
CA GLU A 176 -11.78 -7.68 14.69
C GLU A 176 -12.85 -6.94 13.89
N ALA A 177 -12.48 -6.36 12.76
CA ALA A 177 -13.42 -5.88 11.75
C ALA A 177 -13.61 -6.96 10.69
N LYS A 178 -14.85 -7.42 10.48
CA LYS A 178 -15.16 -8.46 9.49
C LYS A 178 -16.52 -8.21 8.88
N ASN A 179 -16.60 -8.17 7.55
CA ASN A 179 -17.84 -7.94 6.80
C ASN A 179 -18.59 -6.67 7.26
N GLY A 180 -17.85 -5.58 7.52
CA GLY A 180 -18.41 -4.31 7.98
C GLY A 180 -18.89 -4.29 9.43
N ARG A 181 -18.72 -5.39 10.18
CA ARG A 181 -19.06 -5.51 11.60
C ARG A 181 -17.80 -5.56 12.46
N VAL A 182 -17.95 -5.21 13.73
CA VAL A 182 -16.86 -5.22 14.70
C VAL A 182 -17.16 -6.20 15.83
N PHE A 183 -16.16 -7.01 16.19
CA PHE A 183 -16.19 -8.00 17.25
C PHE A 183 -15.06 -7.73 18.24
N GLY A 184 -15.38 -7.50 19.51
CA GLY A 184 -14.39 -7.24 20.56
C GLY A 184 -14.43 -5.81 21.11
N LEU A 185 -13.34 -5.40 21.75
CA LEU A 185 -13.25 -4.20 22.57
C LEU A 185 -12.65 -3.03 21.79
N LYS A 186 -13.50 -2.05 21.42
CA LYS A 186 -13.04 -0.81 20.77
C LYS A 186 -12.31 0.14 21.73
N ARG A 187 -12.57 0.04 23.03
CA ARG A 187 -11.91 0.83 24.07
C ARG A 187 -12.03 0.11 25.41
N ALA A 188 -10.93 -0.39 25.93
CA ALA A 188 -10.87 -1.03 27.24
C ALA A 188 -10.55 0.03 28.31
N ASN A 189 -11.55 0.83 28.69
CA ASN A 189 -11.54 1.43 30.02
C ASN A 189 -12.13 0.38 30.96
N LEU A 190 -11.29 -0.39 31.63
CA LEU A 190 -11.75 -1.29 32.69
C LEU A 190 -12.32 -0.42 33.82
N CYS A 191 -13.64 -0.49 34.05
CA CYS A 191 -14.28 0.18 35.20
C CYS A 191 -13.79 -0.38 36.55
N TYR A 192 -13.24 -1.59 36.53
CA TYR A 192 -12.54 -2.23 37.64
C TYR A 192 -11.41 -3.07 37.03
N ALA A 193 -10.18 -2.92 37.52
CA ALA A 193 -9.08 -3.81 37.15
C ALA A 193 -9.17 -5.04 38.07
N LEU A 194 -9.33 -6.23 37.49
CA LEU A 194 -9.17 -7.46 38.24
C LEU A 194 -7.69 -7.56 38.64
N GLU A 195 -7.37 -7.46 39.93
CA GLU A 195 -5.99 -7.38 40.43
C GLU A 195 -5.10 -8.55 39.98
N ASN A 196 -5.69 -9.67 39.55
CA ASN A 196 -5.00 -10.91 39.21
C ASN A 196 -5.23 -11.39 37.76
N GLU A 197 -5.61 -10.50 36.83
CA GLU A 197 -5.79 -10.91 35.42
C GLU A 197 -4.45 -11.11 34.70
N ILE A 198 -4.16 -12.35 34.28
CA ILE A 198 -3.00 -12.69 33.46
C ILE A 198 -3.43 -12.70 31.99
N ILE A 199 -3.08 -11.64 31.24
CA ILE A 199 -3.32 -11.57 29.80
C ILE A 199 -2.30 -12.45 29.07
N GLN A 200 -2.77 -13.52 28.43
CA GLN A 200 -1.94 -14.38 27.58
C GLN A 200 -2.07 -14.01 26.11
N TYR A 201 -0.94 -13.80 25.44
CA TYR A 201 -0.91 -13.57 24.00
C TYR A 201 -0.51 -14.87 23.29
N LYS A 202 -1.40 -15.38 22.43
CA LYS A 202 -1.04 -16.47 21.52
C LYS A 202 -0.23 -15.88 20.37
N LYS A 203 1.07 -16.19 20.32
CA LYS A 203 1.87 -15.99 19.11
C LYS A 203 1.29 -16.94 18.05
N LEU A 204 0.76 -16.39 16.96
CA LEU A 204 0.43 -17.13 15.74
C LEU A 204 1.71 -17.43 14.97
#